data_AF-A0A933ML83-F1
#
_entry.id   AF-A0A933ML83-F1
#
_cell.length_a   1.000
_cell.length_b   1.000
_cell.length_c   1.000
_cell.angle_alpha   90.00
_cell.angle_beta   90.00
_cell.angle_gamma   90.00
#
_symmetry.space_group_name_H-M   'P 1'
#
loop_
_entity.id
_entity.type
_entity.pdbx_description
1 polymer ?
#
loop_
_entity_poly.entity_id
_entity_poly.type
_entity_poly.pdbx_seq_one_letter_code
_entity_poly.pdbx_strand_id
1 'polypeptide(L)' 'MKRLTCEQAVQQFFAYLDRALSAEPLEALEAHMEACLDCCDKLRFSRQLDSFVKTRLPEATLPADLDARIRKALRG' A
#
# COMPACT_ATOMS: atom_id res chain seq x y z
N MET A 1 -18.54 9.66 12.22
CA MET A 1 -17.33 9.30 11.45
C MET A 1 -16.18 10.17 11.93
N LYS A 2 -15.09 9.56 12.44
CA LYS A 2 -13.88 10.30 12.80
C LYS A 2 -13.24 10.82 11.51
N ARG A 3 -13.03 12.12 11.40
CA ARG A 3 -12.31 12.72 10.27
C ARG A 3 -10.82 12.44 10.47
N LEU A 4 -10.21 11.79 9.48
CA LEU A 4 -8.78 11.54 9.41
C LEU A 4 -8.05 12.89 9.21
N THR A 5 -7.02 13.16 10.00
CA THR A 5 -6.14 14.33 9.78
C THR A 5 -5.12 14.02 8.68
N CYS A 6 -4.50 15.05 8.09
CA CYS A 6 -3.44 14.85 7.09
C CYS A 6 -2.26 14.04 7.66
N GLU A 7 -1.93 14.23 8.93
CA GLU A 7 -0.82 13.50 9.59
C GLU A 7 -1.13 12.00 9.73
N GLN A 8 -2.37 11.66 10.12
CA GLN A 8 -2.85 10.28 10.17
C GLN A 8 -2.94 9.67 8.75
N ALA A 9 -3.36 10.47 7.77
CA ALA A 9 -3.42 10.07 6.37
C ALA A 9 -2.03 9.70 5.83
N VAL A 10 -1.01 10.50 6.15
CA VAL A 10 0.38 10.22 5.74
C VAL A 10 0.90 8.94 6.38
N GLN A 11 0.59 8.65 7.65
CA GLN A 11 1.00 7.39 8.29
C GLN A 11 0.35 6.16 7.66
N GLN A 12 -0.98 6.20 7.45
CA GLN A 12 -1.69 5.10 6.77
C GLN A 12 -1.25 4.95 5.31
N PHE A 13 -0.91 6.06 4.65
CA PHE A 13 -0.39 6.07 3.29
C PHE A 13 0.94 5.33 3.16
N PHE A 14 1.90 5.54 4.06
CA PHE A 14 3.15 4.79 4.04
C PHE A 14 2.94 3.30 4.33
N ALA A 15 2.06 2.96 5.28
CA ALA A 15 1.69 1.58 5.54
C ALA A 15 1.07 0.89 4.31
N TYR A 16 0.21 1.62 3.58
CA TYR A 16 -0.38 1.16 2.31
C TYR A 16 0.69 0.94 1.23
N LEU A 17 1.65 1.86 1.09
CA LEU A 17 2.72 1.76 0.09
C LEU A 17 3.67 0.60 0.37
N ASP A 18 4.00 0.36 1.63
CA ASP A 18 4.92 -0.71 2.03
C ASP A 18 4.35 -2.12 1.76
N ARG A 19 3.08 -2.22 1.32
CA ARG A 19 2.32 -3.48 1.22
C ARG A 19 2.43 -4.32 2.49
N ALA A 20 2.75 -3.67 3.62
CA ALA A 20 2.64 -4.27 4.92
C ALA A 20 1.18 -4.67 5.04
N LEU A 21 0.92 -5.92 5.38
CA LEU A 21 -0.41 -6.50 5.53
C LEU A 21 -1.15 -5.86 6.74
N SER A 22 -1.28 -4.54 6.77
CA SER A 22 -2.17 -3.88 7.70
C SER A 22 -3.58 -4.01 7.14
N ALA A 23 -4.42 -4.75 7.86
CA ALA A 23 -5.86 -4.83 7.60
C ALA A 23 -6.59 -3.54 7.99
N GLU A 24 -5.90 -2.39 7.97
CA GLU A 24 -6.48 -1.11 8.31
C GLU A 24 -7.47 -0.69 7.20
N PRO A 25 -8.70 -0.29 7.55
CA PRO A 25 -9.69 0.12 6.56
C PRO A 25 -9.23 1.39 5.83
N LEU A 26 -9.00 1.25 4.53
CA LEU A 26 -8.55 2.33 3.62
C LEU A 26 -9.62 3.39 3.35
N GLU A 27 -10.89 3.11 3.67
CA GLU A 27 -12.04 3.98 3.38
C GLU A 27 -11.88 5.40 3.94
N ALA A 28 -11.34 5.54 5.15
CA ALA A 28 -11.11 6.85 5.77
C ALA A 28 -9.97 7.62 5.10
N LEU A 29 -8.95 6.92 4.61
CA LEU A 29 -7.85 7.50 3.84
C LEU A 29 -8.37 7.97 2.48
N GLU A 30 -9.10 7.13 1.76
CA GLU A 30 -9.70 7.47 0.46
C GLU A 30 -10.59 8.72 0.55
N ALA A 31 -11.49 8.78 1.54
CA ALA A 31 -12.34 9.95 1.76
C ALA A 31 -11.55 11.23 2.09
N HIS A 32 -10.43 11.13 2.83
CA HIS A 32 -9.56 12.29 3.08
C HIS A 32 -8.88 12.77 1.79
N MET A 33 -8.48 11.84 0.92
CA MET A 33 -7.78 12.15 -0.31
C MET A 33 -8.68 12.79 -1.36
N GLU A 34 -9.94 12.40 -1.44
CA GLU A 34 -10.95 13.09 -2.28
C GLU A 34 -11.08 14.58 -1.91
N ALA A 35 -10.86 14.93 -0.64
CA ALA A 35 -10.93 16.30 -0.16
C ALA A 35 -9.59 17.06 -0.20
N CYS A 36 -8.45 16.36 -0.12
CA CYS A 36 -7.13 16.97 0.04
C CYS A 36 -6.22 16.71 -1.17
N LEU A 37 -6.04 17.76 -2.00
CA LEU A 37 -5.20 17.72 -3.19
C LEU A 37 -3.71 17.47 -2.88
N ASP A 38 -3.18 18.04 -1.80
CA ASP A 38 -1.78 17.84 -1.40
C ASP A 38 -1.47 16.37 -1.06
N CYS A 39 -2.41 15.69 -0.41
CA CYS A 39 -2.29 14.26 -0.14
C CYS A 39 -2.42 13.43 -1.42
N CYS A 40 -3.30 13.83 -2.35
CA CYS A 40 -3.41 13.20 -3.67
C CYS A 40 -2.09 13.27 -4.46
N ASP A 41 -1.44 14.43 -4.50
CA ASP A 41 -0.19 14.61 -5.22
C ASP A 41 0.95 13.74 -4.66
N LYS A 42 1.05 13.66 -3.32
CA LYS A 42 2.04 12.78 -2.66
C LYS A 42 1.81 11.32 -2.98
N LEU A 43 0.56 10.82 -2.98
CA LEU A 43 0.26 9.43 -3.37
C LEU A 43 0.56 9.16 -4.83
N ARG A 44 0.18 10.09 -5.71
CA ARG A 44 0.48 9.97 -7.14
C ARG A 44 1.99 9.83 -7.35
N PHE A 45 2.79 10.67 -6.69
CA PHE A 45 4.24 10.59 -6.75
C PHE A 45 4.77 9.24 -6.25
N SER A 46 4.36 8.79 -5.06
CA SER A 46 4.85 7.51 -4.52
C SER A 46 4.46 6.30 -5.36
N ARG A 47 3.25 6.29 -5.95
CA ARG A 47 2.83 5.23 -6.90
C ARG A 47 3.70 5.22 -8.16
N GLN A 48 4.03 6.40 -8.69
CA GLN A 48 4.93 6.53 -9.83
C GLN A 48 6.34 6.03 -9.49
N LEU A 49 6.84 6.37 -8.29
CA LEU A 49 8.14 5.92 -7.82
C LEU A 49 8.19 4.40 -7.62
N ASP A 50 7.19 3.82 -6.96
CA ASP A 50 7.08 2.37 -6.76
C ASP A 50 7.00 1.61 -8.10
N SER A 51 6.19 2.10 -9.04
CA SER A 51 6.12 1.54 -10.39
C SER A 51 7.47 1.64 -11.11
N PHE A 52 8.13 2.80 -11.03
CA PHE A 52 9.45 2.99 -11.63
C PHE A 52 10.47 2.00 -11.06
N VAL A 53 10.55 1.84 -9.74
CA VAL A 53 11.44 0.87 -9.09
C VAL A 53 11.12 -0.55 -9.56
N LYS A 54 9.84 -0.95 -9.55
CA LYS A 54 9.40 -2.29 -10.01
C LYS A 54 9.80 -2.58 -11.46
N THR A 55 9.72 -1.60 -12.36
CA THR A 55 10.12 -1.79 -13.76
C THR A 55 11.64 -1.95 -13.96
N ARG A 56 12.44 -1.54 -12.97
CA ARG A 56 13.91 -1.61 -13.02
C ARG A 56 14.47 -2.78 -12.23
N LEU A 57 13.68 -3.38 -11.35
CA LEU A 57 14.09 -4.56 -10.59
C LEU A 57 14.13 -5.78 -11.52
N PRO A 58 15.19 -6.60 -11.45
CA PRO A 58 15.24 -7.85 -12.18
C PRO A 58 14.14 -8.79 -11.67
N GLU A 59 13.49 -9.49 -12.60
CA GLU A 59 12.47 -10.46 -12.27
C GLU A 59 13.08 -11.60 -11.45
N ALA A 60 12.66 -11.74 -10.18
CA ALA A 60 13.14 -12.79 -9.31
C ALA A 60 12.32 -14.06 -9.54
N THR A 61 12.99 -15.17 -9.87
CA THR A 61 12.35 -16.48 -9.91
C THR A 61 12.02 -16.92 -8.49
N LEU A 62 10.74 -16.99 -8.16
CA LEU A 62 10.26 -17.54 -6.90
C LEU A 62 10.29 -19.08 -6.95
N PRO A 63 10.51 -19.77 -5.81
CA PRO A 63 10.35 -21.21 -5.73
C PRO A 63 8.93 -21.62 -6.14
N ALA A 64 8.82 -22.66 -6.98
CA ALA A 64 7.52 -23.11 -7.52
C ALA A 64 6.52 -23.55 -6.44
N ASP A 65 7.01 -23.95 -5.27
CA ASP A 65 6.22 -24.41 -4.13
C ASP A 65 5.82 -23.28 -3.16
N LEU A 66 6.26 -22.04 -3.41
CA LEU A 66 6.06 -20.92 -2.48
C LEU A 66 4.57 -20.62 -2.26
N ASP A 67 3.75 -20.57 -3.33
CA ASP A 67 2.31 -20.34 -3.21
C ASP A 67 1.64 -21.43 -2.37
N ALA A 68 1.98 -22.70 -2.60
CA ALA A 68 1.46 -23.83 -1.83
C ALA A 68 1.81 -23.72 -0.34
N ARG A 69 3.06 -23.31 -0.03
CA ARG A 69 3.52 -23.08 1.35
C ARG A 69 2.77 -21.93 2.03
N ILE A 70 2.59 -20.81 1.35
CA ILE A 70 1.85 -19.65 1.87
C ILE A 70 0.39 -20.03 2.16
N ARG A 71 -0.30 -20.67 1.19
CA ARG A 71 -1.69 -21.10 1.37
C ARG A 71 -1.88 -22.13 2.46
N LYS A 72 -0.87 -22.96 2.74
CA LYS A 72 -0.89 -23.90 3.87
C LYS A 72 -0.79 -23.16 5.20
N ALA A 73 0.10 -22.16 5.29
CA ALA A 73 0.25 -21.36 6.50
C ALA A 73 -0.99 -20.51 6.81
N LEU A 74 -1.66 -19.94 5.80
CA LEU A 74 -2.87 -19.14 5.98
C LEU A 74 -4.12 -19.96 6.33
N ARG A 75 -4.10 -21.29 6.07
CA ARG A 75 -5.18 -22.22 6.42
C ARG A 75 -4.98 -22.89 7.78
N GLY A 76 -3.99 -22.45 8.55
CA GLY A 76 -3.73 -22.90 9.92
C GLY A 76 -4.88 -22.59 10.85
#